data_AF-A0AAE3LGR9-F1
#
_entry.id   AF-A0AAE3LGR9-F1
#
_cell.length_a   1.000
_cell.length_b   1.000
_cell.length_c   1.000
_cell.angle_alpha   90.00
_cell.angle_beta   90.00
_cell.angle_gamma   90.00
#
_symmetry.space_group_name_H-M   'P 1'
#
loop_
_entity.id
_entity.type
_entity.pdbx_description
1 polymer ?
#
loop_
_entity_poly.entity_id
_entity_poly.type
_entity_poly.pdbx_seq_one_letter_code
_entity_poly.pdbx_strand_id
1 'polypeptide(L)'
;MSFVLGIDTSNYTTSCTLLDTADMRVRSCKKLLPVKQGERGLRQSDAVFHHTKQLPELMKQLFDKKYDLSAVGYSYAPRCTEGSYMPCFLVGENVAQAVSLACGADLEKTSHQVGHILAALYSCGKLDMLSSDKPFAAFHVSGGTTDLLLCEPDKAKLINITQIGGSRDLKGGQAIDRTGVRLGLSFPCGKELERLASESEHKIKPKASVDGLYCSLSGIENQCMKLIDESCSVADVAAYCIDCVCLAVEKMTVNLRHEYKDIPIIFAGGVMSNRFIKSKLEKYGSFAEPEFSSDNAVGVAVYAAIRKGKIKI
;
A
#
# COMPACT_ATOMS: atom_id res chain seq x y z
N MET A 1 9.52 -7.00 -28.15
CA MET A 1 8.82 -6.11 -27.23
C MET A 1 8.82 -6.72 -25.83
N SER A 2 9.67 -6.20 -24.96
CA SER A 2 9.96 -6.79 -23.63
C SER A 2 9.61 -5.86 -22.47
N PHE A 3 9.14 -4.64 -22.72
CA PHE A 3 8.88 -3.70 -21.64
C PHE A 3 7.40 -3.33 -21.52
N VAL A 4 6.94 -3.16 -20.29
CA VAL A 4 5.62 -2.64 -19.94
C VAL A 4 5.79 -1.45 -19.01
N LEU A 5 5.18 -0.32 -19.37
CA LEU A 5 5.20 0.89 -18.56
C LEU A 5 3.99 0.91 -17.63
N GLY A 6 4.18 1.15 -16.34
CA GLY A 6 3.12 1.48 -15.39
C GLY A 6 3.22 2.94 -14.97
N ILE A 7 2.08 3.62 -14.84
CA ILE A 7 1.98 4.98 -14.31
C ILE A 7 0.95 5.01 -13.18
N ASP A 8 1.32 5.57 -12.04
CA ASP A 8 0.39 5.82 -10.94
C ASP A 8 0.56 7.25 -10.40
N THR A 9 -0.50 8.05 -10.54
CA THR A 9 -0.60 9.44 -10.05
C THR A 9 -1.66 9.56 -8.95
N SER A 10 -1.70 8.55 -8.08
CA SER A 10 -2.55 8.52 -6.90
C SER A 10 -2.06 9.45 -5.80
N ASN A 11 -3.02 10.13 -5.18
CA ASN A 11 -2.91 10.81 -3.89
C ASN A 11 -1.63 11.66 -3.70
N TYR A 12 -0.62 11.12 -2.99
CA TYR A 12 0.57 11.86 -2.57
C TYR A 12 1.85 11.46 -3.30
N THR A 13 1.79 10.59 -4.30
CA THR A 13 2.99 10.07 -4.98
C THR A 13 2.82 10.08 -6.48
N THR A 14 3.71 10.77 -7.19
CA THR A 14 3.87 10.55 -8.64
C THR A 14 4.81 9.37 -8.83
N SER A 15 4.41 8.34 -9.56
CA SER A 15 5.28 7.20 -9.82
C SER A 15 5.12 6.60 -11.22
N CYS A 16 6.21 6.05 -11.73
CA CYS A 16 6.24 5.28 -12.95
C CYS A 16 7.22 4.12 -12.85
N THR A 17 6.93 3.03 -13.56
CA THR A 17 7.72 1.79 -13.53
C THR A 17 7.87 1.22 -14.93
N LEU A 18 9.07 0.78 -15.30
CA LEU A 18 9.29 -0.14 -16.42
C LEU A 18 9.44 -1.55 -15.88
N LEU A 19 8.60 -2.46 -16.34
CA LEU A 19 8.71 -3.90 -16.11
C LEU A 19 9.32 -4.56 -17.34
N ASP A 20 10.42 -5.29 -17.17
CA ASP A 20 10.95 -6.21 -18.17
C ASP A 20 10.21 -7.55 -18.05
N THR A 21 9.47 -7.92 -19.09
CA THR A 21 8.65 -9.14 -19.11
C THR A 21 9.48 -10.40 -19.35
N ALA A 22 10.76 -10.28 -19.71
CA ALA A 22 11.63 -11.43 -19.95
C ALA A 22 12.18 -12.02 -18.63
N ASP A 23 12.56 -11.17 -17.67
CA ASP A 23 13.14 -11.58 -16.40
C ASP A 23 12.40 -11.04 -15.16
N MET A 24 11.24 -10.42 -15.39
CA MET A 24 10.37 -9.83 -14.36
C MET A 24 11.02 -8.70 -13.56
N ARG A 25 12.14 -8.11 -14.00
CA ARG A 25 12.77 -6.99 -13.28
C ARG A 25 12.00 -5.69 -13.48
N VAL A 26 11.98 -4.88 -12.43
CA VAL A 26 11.38 -3.55 -12.45
C VAL A 26 12.43 -2.46 -12.26
N ARG A 27 12.24 -1.35 -12.98
CA ARG A 27 12.90 -0.07 -12.70
C ARG A 27 11.80 0.93 -12.36
N SER A 28 11.87 1.54 -11.19
CA SER A 28 10.83 2.45 -10.71
C SER A 28 11.39 3.81 -10.34
N CYS A 29 10.63 4.86 -10.65
CA CYS A 29 10.88 6.22 -10.21
C CYS A 29 9.62 6.72 -9.48
N LYS A 30 9.81 7.34 -8.31
CA LYS A 30 8.70 7.94 -7.56
C LYS A 30 9.13 9.21 -6.85
N LYS A 31 8.19 10.14 -6.68
CA LYS A 31 8.40 11.40 -5.98
C LYS A 31 7.15 11.74 -5.19
N LEU A 32 7.35 12.03 -3.90
CA LEU A 32 6.28 12.52 -3.04
C LEU A 32 5.86 13.93 -3.48
N LEU A 33 4.56 14.21 -3.40
CA LEU A 33 4.05 15.54 -3.59
C LEU A 33 4.43 16.42 -2.40
N PRO A 34 4.82 17.69 -2.62
CA PRO A 34 5.15 18.58 -1.53
C PRO A 34 3.87 18.92 -0.76
N VAL A 35 3.81 18.54 0.52
CA VAL A 35 2.76 18.95 1.46
C VAL A 35 3.38 19.94 2.43
N LYS A 36 2.77 21.13 2.61
CA LYS A 36 3.30 22.12 3.53
C LYS A 36 3.20 21.60 4.96
N GLN A 37 4.23 21.89 5.75
CA GLN A 37 4.27 21.52 7.16
C GLN A 37 3.06 22.15 7.90
N GLY A 38 2.28 21.32 8.58
CA GLY A 38 1.07 21.74 9.32
C GLY A 38 -0.24 21.66 8.54
N GLU A 39 -0.24 21.36 7.24
CA GLU A 39 -1.48 21.15 6.47
C GLU A 39 -2.01 19.72 6.64
N ARG A 40 -3.34 19.56 6.65
CA ARG A 40 -4.05 18.28 6.87
C ARG A 40 -4.24 17.41 5.63
N GLY A 41 -3.60 17.78 4.51
CA GLY A 41 -3.71 17.08 3.23
C GLY A 41 -3.46 18.00 2.04
N LEU A 42 -3.56 17.46 0.83
CA LEU A 42 -3.32 18.20 -0.42
C LEU A 42 -4.66 18.44 -1.14
N ARG A 43 -4.88 19.67 -1.64
CA ARG A 43 -6.06 19.94 -2.48
C ARG A 43 -5.91 19.17 -3.78
N GLN A 44 -7.03 18.68 -4.33
CA GLN A 44 -7.01 17.89 -5.56
C GLN A 44 -6.41 18.66 -6.75
N SER A 45 -6.64 19.97 -6.83
CA SER A 45 -6.02 20.85 -7.83
C SER A 45 -4.50 20.91 -7.71
N ASP A 46 -4.00 20.95 -6.47
CA ASP A 46 -2.56 21.02 -6.19
C ASP A 46 -1.91 19.68 -6.52
N ALA A 47 -2.59 18.56 -6.22
CA ALA A 47 -2.17 17.23 -6.63
C ALA A 47 -2.00 17.11 -8.15
N VAL A 48 -3.03 17.52 -8.91
CA VAL A 48 -2.98 17.56 -10.39
C VAL A 48 -1.79 18.39 -10.87
N PHE A 49 -1.60 19.60 -10.32
CA PHE A 49 -0.49 20.48 -10.70
C PHE A 49 0.88 19.83 -10.42
N HIS A 50 1.06 19.23 -9.25
CA HIS A 50 2.32 18.60 -8.90
C HIS A 50 2.61 17.36 -9.74
N HIS A 51 1.63 16.48 -9.97
CA HIS A 51 1.80 15.34 -10.88
C HIS A 51 2.15 15.81 -12.30
N THR A 52 1.50 16.86 -12.80
CA THR A 52 1.77 17.42 -14.14
C THR A 52 3.22 17.88 -14.28
N LYS A 53 3.80 18.46 -13.22
CA LYS A 53 5.22 18.85 -13.20
C LYS A 53 6.18 17.68 -13.00
N GLN A 54 5.86 16.77 -12.08
CA GLN A 54 6.78 15.71 -11.66
C GLN A 54 6.84 14.55 -12.66
N LEU A 55 5.73 14.17 -13.28
CA LEU A 55 5.67 12.96 -14.10
C LEU A 55 6.63 13.03 -15.30
N PRO A 56 6.75 14.14 -16.06
CA PRO A 56 7.75 14.24 -17.13
C PRO A 56 9.19 14.11 -16.62
N GLU A 57 9.51 14.67 -15.44
CA GLU A 57 10.85 14.55 -14.82
C GLU A 57 11.16 13.08 -14.51
N LEU A 58 10.21 12.37 -13.91
CA LEU A 58 10.36 10.95 -13.56
C LEU A 58 10.45 10.07 -14.81
N MET A 59 9.65 10.34 -15.83
CA MET A 59 9.72 9.65 -17.12
C MET A 59 11.10 9.82 -17.77
N LYS A 60 11.68 11.03 -17.72
CA LYS A 60 13.04 11.28 -18.22
C LYS A 60 14.11 10.50 -17.43
N GLN A 61 13.94 10.33 -16.12
CA GLN A 61 14.86 9.54 -15.28
C GLN A 61 14.70 8.03 -15.51
N LEU A 62 13.46 7.60 -15.74
CA LEU A 62 13.11 6.20 -15.97
C LEU A 62 13.64 5.72 -17.33
N PHE A 63 13.48 6.52 -18.37
CA PHE A 63 13.96 6.25 -19.73
C PHE A 63 15.37 6.83 -19.94
N ASP A 64 16.39 6.11 -19.46
CA ASP A 64 17.79 6.45 -19.75
C ASP A 64 18.20 6.16 -21.20
N LYS A 65 17.40 5.34 -21.89
CA LYS A 65 17.50 5.02 -23.31
C LYS A 65 16.12 4.78 -23.90
N LYS A 66 16.06 4.50 -25.19
CA LYS A 66 14.83 4.06 -25.85
C LYS A 66 14.50 2.63 -25.43
N TYR A 67 13.25 2.41 -25.01
CA TYR A 67 12.70 1.09 -24.69
C TYR A 67 11.60 0.73 -25.69
N ASP A 68 11.48 -0.55 -26.01
CA ASP A 68 10.44 -1.11 -26.88
C ASP A 68 9.23 -1.52 -26.02
N LEU A 69 8.26 -0.60 -25.91
CA LEU A 69 7.08 -0.77 -25.06
C LEU A 69 6.04 -1.64 -25.76
N SER A 70 5.68 -2.74 -25.11
CA SER A 70 4.61 -3.64 -25.55
C SER A 70 3.24 -3.24 -25.01
N ALA A 71 3.20 -2.64 -23.82
CA ALA A 71 1.97 -2.16 -23.18
C ALA A 71 2.27 -1.00 -22.22
N VAL A 72 1.22 -0.24 -21.90
CA VAL A 72 1.19 0.84 -20.93
C VAL A 72 -0.02 0.64 -20.01
N GLY A 73 0.22 0.61 -18.72
CA GLY A 73 -0.79 0.58 -17.66
C GLY A 73 -0.88 1.92 -16.95
N TYR A 74 -2.09 2.31 -16.54
CA TYR A 74 -2.29 3.45 -15.65
C TYR A 74 -3.34 3.19 -14.57
N SER A 75 -3.18 3.84 -13.41
CA SER A 75 -4.23 3.92 -12.41
C SER A 75 -5.26 4.99 -12.82
N TYR A 76 -6.55 4.63 -12.84
CA TYR A 76 -7.62 5.57 -13.27
C TYR A 76 -8.51 6.06 -12.11
N ALA A 77 -8.50 5.37 -10.98
CA ALA A 77 -9.36 5.65 -9.83
C ALA A 77 -8.78 5.06 -8.54
N PRO A 78 -9.21 5.54 -7.35
CA PRO A 78 -8.82 4.94 -6.08
C PRO A 78 -9.23 3.46 -5.96
N ARG A 79 -10.48 3.13 -6.27
CA ARG A 79 -11.06 1.78 -6.17
C ARG A 79 -11.93 1.46 -7.39
N CYS A 80 -12.16 0.18 -7.66
CA CYS A 80 -13.09 -0.29 -8.70
C CYS A 80 -14.57 -0.20 -8.25
N THR A 81 -15.00 0.94 -7.69
CA THR A 81 -16.38 1.16 -7.25
C THR A 81 -16.98 2.38 -7.94
N GLU A 82 -18.29 2.36 -8.13
CA GLU A 82 -19.01 3.50 -8.72
C GLU A 82 -18.78 4.78 -7.90
N GLY A 83 -18.59 5.90 -8.59
CA GLY A 83 -18.27 7.20 -7.96
C GLY A 83 -16.84 7.32 -7.40
N SER A 84 -16.00 6.28 -7.46
CA SER A 84 -14.60 6.38 -7.05
C SER A 84 -13.80 7.17 -8.09
N TYR A 85 -13.60 8.45 -7.83
CA TYR A 85 -12.93 9.36 -8.75
C TYR A 85 -12.09 10.39 -8.00
N MET A 86 -10.91 10.70 -8.54
CA MET A 86 -10.08 11.83 -8.11
C MET A 86 -9.42 12.45 -9.34
N PRO A 87 -9.44 13.80 -9.51
CA PRO A 87 -8.87 14.44 -10.69
C PRO A 87 -7.38 14.18 -10.94
N CYS A 88 -6.60 13.85 -9.90
CA CYS A 88 -5.16 13.59 -10.03
C CYS A 88 -4.83 12.41 -10.98
N PHE A 89 -5.73 11.44 -11.13
CA PHE A 89 -5.55 10.31 -12.04
C PHE A 89 -5.57 10.71 -13.53
N LEU A 90 -6.21 11.84 -13.88
CA LEU A 90 -6.24 12.33 -15.26
C LEU A 90 -4.84 12.64 -15.80
N VAL A 91 -3.90 13.00 -14.93
CA VAL A 91 -2.51 13.27 -15.35
C VAL A 91 -1.84 12.00 -15.84
N GLY A 92 -1.90 10.92 -15.06
CA GLY A 92 -1.36 9.62 -15.44
C GLY A 92 -2.06 9.04 -16.65
N GLU A 93 -3.39 9.15 -16.72
CA GLU A 93 -4.21 8.72 -17.85
C GLU A 93 -3.80 9.40 -19.16
N ASN A 94 -3.71 10.73 -19.18
CA ASN A 94 -3.35 11.48 -20.39
C ASN A 94 -1.96 11.12 -20.89
N VAL A 95 -0.98 10.99 -19.99
CA VAL A 95 0.39 10.58 -20.37
C VAL A 95 0.42 9.15 -20.87
N ALA A 96 -0.29 8.23 -20.21
CA ALA A 96 -0.34 6.83 -20.63
C ALA A 96 -0.96 6.68 -22.03
N GLN A 97 -2.06 7.37 -22.29
CA GLN A 97 -2.72 7.41 -23.61
C GLN A 97 -1.77 7.95 -24.69
N ALA A 98 -1.11 9.08 -24.43
CA ALA A 98 -0.18 9.67 -25.38
C ALA A 98 1.02 8.75 -25.68
N VAL A 99 1.61 8.11 -24.65
CA VAL A 99 2.73 7.17 -24.82
C VAL A 99 2.28 5.92 -25.58
N SER A 100 1.12 5.35 -25.25
CA SER A 100 0.57 4.19 -25.94
C SER A 100 0.38 4.47 -27.43
N LEU A 101 -0.26 5.59 -27.79
CA LEU A 101 -0.46 5.99 -29.18
C LEU A 101 0.86 6.23 -29.92
N ALA A 102 1.80 6.94 -29.30
CA ALA A 102 3.08 7.28 -29.92
C ALA A 102 3.99 6.05 -30.12
N CYS A 103 3.89 5.04 -29.26
CA CYS A 103 4.70 3.83 -29.32
C CYS A 103 4.00 2.65 -30.01
N GLY A 104 2.70 2.76 -30.33
CA GLY A 104 1.89 1.63 -30.81
C GLY A 104 1.75 0.53 -29.77
N ALA A 105 1.82 0.88 -28.48
CA ALA A 105 1.75 -0.06 -27.37
C ALA A 105 0.30 -0.24 -26.91
N ASP A 106 -0.01 -1.45 -26.43
CA ASP A 106 -1.30 -1.74 -25.81
C ASP A 106 -1.59 -0.81 -24.62
N LEU A 107 -2.84 -0.40 -24.39
CA LEU A 107 -3.23 0.41 -23.23
C LEU A 107 -4.16 -0.37 -22.29
N GLU A 108 -3.85 -0.35 -20.99
CA GLU A 108 -4.67 -0.95 -19.94
C GLU A 108 -4.84 0.02 -18.76
N LYS A 109 -6.00 -0.08 -18.10
CA LYS A 109 -6.31 0.72 -16.92
C LYS A 109 -6.70 -0.16 -15.74
N THR A 110 -6.32 0.26 -14.54
CA THR A 110 -6.69 -0.43 -13.31
C THR A 110 -6.95 0.57 -12.18
N SER A 111 -7.55 0.12 -11.08
CA SER A 111 -7.64 0.97 -9.89
C SER A 111 -6.31 0.95 -9.13
N HIS A 112 -6.05 2.01 -8.40
CA HIS A 112 -4.92 2.11 -7.49
C HIS A 112 -4.93 0.98 -6.44
N GLN A 113 -6.09 0.63 -5.89
CA GLN A 113 -6.22 -0.49 -4.94
C GLN A 113 -5.77 -1.83 -5.56
N VAL A 114 -6.19 -2.14 -6.80
CA VAL A 114 -5.72 -3.34 -7.51
C VAL A 114 -4.21 -3.27 -7.75
N GLY A 115 -3.70 -2.10 -8.13
CA GLY A 115 -2.25 -1.86 -8.27
C GLY A 115 -1.47 -2.20 -6.99
N HIS A 116 -1.94 -1.76 -5.81
CA HIS A 116 -1.30 -2.11 -4.54
C HIS A 116 -1.25 -3.61 -4.27
N ILE A 117 -2.37 -4.32 -4.51
CA ILE A 117 -2.42 -5.77 -4.31
C ILE A 117 -1.47 -6.50 -5.25
N LEU A 118 -1.42 -6.09 -6.53
CA LEU A 118 -0.52 -6.69 -7.50
C LEU A 118 0.95 -6.39 -7.22
N ALA A 119 1.29 -5.19 -6.73
CA ALA A 119 2.64 -4.88 -6.29
C ALA A 119 3.05 -5.76 -5.10
N ALA A 120 2.13 -5.99 -4.15
CA ALA A 120 2.36 -6.88 -3.02
C ALA A 120 2.55 -8.34 -3.45
N LEU A 121 1.72 -8.85 -4.35
CA LEU A 121 1.86 -10.21 -4.90
C LEU A 121 3.16 -10.37 -5.69
N TYR A 122 3.51 -9.38 -6.53
CA TYR A 122 4.79 -9.35 -7.24
C TYR A 122 5.96 -9.44 -6.26
N SER A 123 5.96 -8.60 -5.22
CA SER A 123 7.01 -8.60 -4.20
C SER A 123 7.11 -9.92 -3.44
N CYS A 124 5.99 -10.59 -3.19
CA CYS A 124 5.97 -11.88 -2.50
C CYS A 124 6.33 -13.08 -3.42
N GLY A 125 6.47 -12.87 -4.73
CA GLY A 125 6.60 -13.97 -5.70
C GLY A 125 5.34 -14.84 -5.77
N LYS A 126 4.16 -14.22 -5.68
CA LYS A 126 2.86 -14.87 -5.50
C LYS A 126 1.82 -14.50 -6.58
N LEU A 127 2.27 -14.09 -7.76
CA LEU A 127 1.35 -13.73 -8.85
C LEU A 127 0.52 -14.92 -9.37
N ASP A 128 1.00 -16.15 -9.16
CA ASP A 128 0.28 -17.41 -9.44
C ASP A 128 -1.07 -17.51 -8.72
N MET A 129 -1.24 -16.79 -7.60
CA MET A 129 -2.51 -16.72 -6.88
C MET A 129 -3.64 -16.09 -7.70
N LEU A 130 -3.33 -15.34 -8.75
CA LEU A 130 -4.32 -14.76 -9.69
C LEU A 130 -4.82 -15.77 -10.72
N SER A 131 -4.14 -16.91 -10.87
CA SER A 131 -4.55 -18.03 -11.73
C SER A 131 -5.24 -19.16 -10.97
N SER A 132 -5.33 -19.03 -9.63
CA SER A 132 -5.99 -19.99 -8.74
C SER A 132 -7.51 -19.80 -8.74
N ASP A 133 -8.27 -20.89 -8.50
CA ASP A 133 -9.72 -20.82 -8.25
C ASP A 133 -10.04 -20.43 -6.78
N LYS A 134 -9.03 -20.25 -5.93
CA LYS A 134 -9.18 -19.94 -4.51
C LYS A 134 -8.93 -18.45 -4.22
N PRO A 135 -9.72 -17.82 -3.34
CA PRO A 135 -9.45 -16.48 -2.88
C PRO A 135 -8.24 -16.42 -1.95
N PHE A 136 -7.75 -15.22 -1.72
CA PHE A 136 -6.79 -14.90 -0.68
C PHE A 136 -7.19 -13.64 0.07
N ALA A 137 -6.63 -13.44 1.25
CA ALA A 137 -6.81 -12.21 2.01
C ALA A 137 -5.61 -11.29 1.84
N ALA A 138 -5.87 -10.00 1.80
CA ALA A 138 -4.85 -8.97 1.86
C ALA A 138 -5.14 -7.98 2.97
N PHE A 139 -4.21 -7.86 3.91
CA PHE A 139 -4.18 -6.75 4.86
C PHE A 139 -3.44 -5.59 4.22
N HIS A 140 -4.10 -4.44 4.10
CA HIS A 140 -3.47 -3.20 3.66
C HIS A 140 -3.50 -2.17 4.80
N VAL A 141 -2.39 -2.09 5.53
CA VAL A 141 -2.25 -1.21 6.70
C VAL A 141 -1.20 -0.13 6.43
N SER A 142 -1.69 1.08 6.17
CA SER A 142 -0.90 2.26 5.82
C SER A 142 -1.25 3.44 6.75
N GLY A 143 -0.76 4.64 6.42
CA GLY A 143 -1.21 5.88 7.05
C GLY A 143 -2.68 6.20 6.78
N GLY A 144 -3.24 5.77 5.64
CA GLY A 144 -4.61 6.09 5.25
C GLY A 144 -5.59 4.92 5.34
N THR A 145 -5.09 3.68 5.49
CA THR A 145 -5.91 2.47 5.41
C THR A 145 -5.55 1.50 6.52
N THR A 146 -6.55 0.74 6.95
CA THR A 146 -6.37 -0.47 7.74
C THR A 146 -7.49 -1.38 7.28
N ASP A 147 -7.29 -1.95 6.11
CA ASP A 147 -8.29 -2.72 5.40
C ASP A 147 -7.90 -4.19 5.43
N LEU A 148 -8.91 -5.06 5.62
CA LEU A 148 -8.81 -6.49 5.37
C LEU A 148 -9.70 -6.80 4.16
N LEU A 149 -9.05 -7.21 3.08
CA LEU A 149 -9.64 -7.40 1.78
C LEU A 149 -9.69 -8.89 1.44
N LEU A 150 -10.83 -9.37 0.96
CA LEU A 150 -10.96 -10.63 0.27
C LEU A 150 -10.71 -10.39 -1.22
N CYS A 151 -9.74 -11.12 -1.77
CA CYS A 151 -9.29 -11.00 -3.14
C CYS A 151 -9.62 -12.29 -3.88
N GLU A 152 -10.52 -12.20 -4.84
CA GLU A 152 -11.04 -13.33 -5.61
C GLU A 152 -10.55 -13.19 -7.06
N PRO A 153 -9.76 -14.16 -7.58
CA PRO A 153 -9.38 -14.17 -8.99
C PRO A 153 -10.59 -14.10 -9.93
N ASP A 154 -10.52 -13.24 -10.95
CA ASP A 154 -11.63 -13.02 -11.88
C ASP A 154 -11.12 -12.93 -13.33
N LYS A 155 -11.70 -13.71 -14.25
CA LYS A 155 -11.23 -13.76 -15.64
C LYS A 155 -11.41 -12.44 -16.39
N ALA A 156 -12.46 -11.68 -16.09
CA ALA A 156 -12.76 -10.43 -16.79
C ALA A 156 -11.98 -9.24 -16.21
N LYS A 157 -11.84 -9.17 -14.89
CA LYS A 157 -11.26 -8.04 -14.15
C LYS A 157 -9.83 -8.30 -13.65
N LEU A 158 -9.30 -9.51 -13.85
CA LEU A 158 -8.12 -10.09 -13.19
C LEU A 158 -8.36 -10.43 -11.72
N ILE A 159 -8.96 -9.52 -10.96
CA ILE A 159 -9.24 -9.72 -9.53
C ILE A 159 -10.47 -8.92 -9.11
N ASN A 160 -11.33 -9.52 -8.31
CA ASN A 160 -12.39 -8.88 -7.57
C ASN A 160 -11.93 -8.66 -6.12
N ILE A 161 -12.19 -7.48 -5.57
CA ILE A 161 -11.74 -7.09 -4.22
C ILE A 161 -12.95 -6.65 -3.41
N THR A 162 -13.19 -7.36 -2.30
CA THR A 162 -14.25 -7.05 -1.34
C THR A 162 -13.63 -6.71 0.01
N GLN A 163 -13.97 -5.56 0.59
CA GLN A 163 -13.56 -5.27 1.96
C GLN A 163 -14.42 -6.05 2.94
N ILE A 164 -13.83 -7.04 3.62
CA ILE A 164 -14.50 -7.91 4.60
C ILE A 164 -14.22 -7.48 6.04
N GLY A 165 -13.22 -6.64 6.24
CA GLY A 165 -12.80 -6.17 7.56
C GLY A 165 -11.95 -4.89 7.49
N GLY A 166 -11.54 -4.43 8.66
CA GLY A 166 -10.66 -3.27 8.79
C GLY A 166 -10.89 -2.45 10.06
N SER A 167 -10.27 -1.27 10.14
CA SER A 167 -10.52 -0.32 11.21
C SER A 167 -11.79 0.49 10.95
N ARG A 168 -12.70 0.50 11.92
CA ARG A 168 -13.94 1.31 11.92
C ARG A 168 -13.70 2.78 12.25
N ASP A 169 -12.54 3.12 12.81
CA ASP A 169 -12.19 4.47 13.24
C ASP A 169 -10.79 4.89 12.73
N LEU A 170 -9.85 5.12 13.64
CA LEU A 170 -8.46 5.52 13.40
C LEU A 170 -7.71 4.41 12.67
N LYS A 171 -6.85 4.77 11.71
CA LYS A 171 -6.03 3.78 10.98
C LYS A 171 -4.72 3.51 11.73
N GLY A 172 -4.14 2.33 11.53
CA GLY A 172 -2.92 1.89 12.22
C GLY A 172 -1.77 2.87 12.06
N GLY A 173 -1.54 3.37 10.84
CA GLY A 173 -0.51 4.37 10.63
C GLY A 173 -0.81 5.70 11.33
N GLN A 174 -2.09 6.13 11.39
CA GLN A 174 -2.47 7.33 12.12
C GLN A 174 -2.26 7.19 13.63
N ALA A 175 -2.53 6.01 14.20
CA ALA A 175 -2.26 5.74 15.61
C ALA A 175 -0.77 5.88 15.92
N ILE A 176 0.09 5.32 15.05
CA ILE A 176 1.55 5.42 15.13
C ILE A 176 2.00 6.88 14.98
N ASP A 177 1.55 7.58 13.95
CA ASP A 177 1.97 8.94 13.65
C ASP A 177 1.52 9.94 14.73
N ARG A 178 0.29 9.84 15.22
CA ARG A 178 -0.20 10.71 16.31
C ARG A 178 0.54 10.46 17.61
N THR A 179 0.83 9.20 17.93
CA THR A 179 1.65 8.86 19.11
C THR A 179 3.05 9.43 18.97
N GLY A 180 3.70 9.25 17.81
CA GLY A 180 5.03 9.79 17.54
C GLY A 180 5.10 11.31 17.64
N VAL A 181 4.16 12.03 17.03
CA VAL A 181 4.10 13.50 17.13
C VAL A 181 3.95 13.95 18.58
N ARG A 182 3.15 13.25 19.39
CA ARG A 182 2.98 13.57 20.81
C ARG A 182 4.21 13.27 21.66
N LEU A 183 5.07 12.34 21.22
CA LEU A 183 6.39 12.08 21.77
C LEU A 183 7.48 13.03 21.23
N GLY A 184 7.11 14.03 20.42
CA GLY A 184 8.04 15.01 19.85
C GLY A 184 8.76 14.58 18.58
N LEU A 185 8.32 13.51 17.92
CA LEU A 185 8.93 12.99 16.69
C LEU A 185 8.46 13.78 15.46
N SER A 186 9.31 13.81 14.44
CA SER A 186 8.95 14.36 13.13
C SER A 186 8.07 13.39 12.35
N PHE A 187 7.02 13.91 11.70
CA PHE A 187 6.18 13.13 10.79
C PHE A 187 6.90 12.87 9.45
N PRO A 188 6.76 11.69 8.82
CA PRO A 188 6.07 10.48 9.31
C PRO A 188 6.88 9.74 10.38
N CYS A 189 6.20 9.23 11.42
CA CYS A 189 6.87 8.80 12.66
C CYS A 189 7.21 7.30 12.70
N GLY A 190 6.67 6.48 11.79
CA GLY A 190 6.72 5.01 11.91
C GLY A 190 8.12 4.41 12.12
N LYS A 191 9.13 4.87 11.36
CA LYS A 191 10.51 4.36 11.50
C LYS A 191 11.17 4.75 12.82
N GLU A 192 10.95 5.98 13.26
CA GLU A 192 11.55 6.48 14.50
C GLU A 192 10.86 5.89 15.72
N LEU A 193 9.52 5.72 15.67
CA LEU A 193 8.77 5.03 16.70
C LEU A 193 9.19 3.56 16.81
N GLU A 194 9.45 2.89 15.69
CA GLU A 194 10.01 1.53 15.67
C GLU A 194 11.38 1.47 16.35
N ARG A 195 12.28 2.42 16.05
CA ARG A 195 13.59 2.49 16.69
C ARG A 195 13.46 2.64 18.21
N LEU A 196 12.62 3.56 18.68
CA LEU A 196 12.39 3.79 20.11
C LEU A 196 11.74 2.57 20.79
N ALA A 197 10.81 1.89 20.12
CA ALA A 197 10.21 0.68 20.66
C ALA A 197 11.23 -0.44 20.90
N SER A 198 12.32 -0.49 20.13
CA SER A 198 13.40 -1.45 20.33
C SER A 198 14.21 -1.22 21.62
N GLU A 199 14.12 -0.03 22.20
CA GLU A 199 14.83 0.39 23.41
C GLU A 199 13.97 0.17 24.68
N SER A 200 12.74 -0.34 24.54
CA SER A 200 11.85 -0.55 25.68
C SER A 200 12.34 -1.68 26.58
N GLU A 201 12.47 -1.38 27.88
CA GLU A 201 12.83 -2.34 28.92
C GLU A 201 11.59 -2.92 29.61
N HIS A 202 10.41 -2.30 29.44
CA HIS A 202 9.17 -2.69 30.10
C HIS A 202 8.07 -3.10 29.12
N LYS A 203 7.58 -4.34 29.25
CA LYS A 203 6.44 -4.83 28.47
C LYS A 203 5.11 -4.45 29.12
N ILE A 204 4.57 -3.30 28.72
CA ILE A 204 3.18 -2.94 29.04
C ILE A 204 2.25 -3.83 28.23
N LYS A 205 1.30 -4.52 28.89
CA LYS A 205 0.41 -5.47 28.22
C LYS A 205 -0.48 -4.74 27.19
N PRO A 206 -0.38 -5.06 25.88
CA PRO A 206 -1.16 -4.38 24.85
C PRO A 206 -2.64 -4.71 24.95
N LYS A 207 -3.48 -3.76 24.53
CA LYS A 207 -4.93 -3.91 24.43
C LYS A 207 -5.38 -3.55 23.02
N ALA A 208 -6.20 -4.40 22.44
CA ALA A 208 -6.81 -4.18 21.13
C ALA A 208 -8.30 -4.54 21.18
N SER A 209 -9.13 -3.61 20.68
CA SER A 209 -10.57 -3.79 20.49
C SER A 209 -10.82 -4.38 19.11
N VAL A 210 -11.27 -5.63 19.07
CA VAL A 210 -11.54 -6.38 17.84
C VAL A 210 -12.89 -7.09 17.98
N ASP A 211 -13.72 -6.93 16.96
CA ASP A 211 -15.06 -7.51 16.82
C ASP A 211 -15.16 -8.16 15.44
N GLY A 212 -15.12 -9.49 15.40
CA GLY A 212 -14.98 -10.26 14.17
C GLY A 212 -13.75 -9.82 13.36
N LEU A 213 -13.96 -9.47 12.10
CA LEU A 213 -12.91 -9.00 11.18
C LEU A 213 -12.65 -7.49 11.27
N TYR A 214 -13.21 -6.80 12.27
CA TYR A 214 -13.08 -5.36 12.42
C TYR A 214 -12.37 -4.98 13.72
N CYS A 215 -11.63 -3.87 13.70
CA CYS A 215 -10.99 -3.31 14.88
C CYS A 215 -11.34 -1.83 15.11
N SER A 216 -11.04 -1.37 16.32
CA SER A 216 -11.04 0.04 16.70
C SER A 216 -9.68 0.37 17.31
N LEU A 217 -9.02 1.39 16.77
CA LEU A 217 -7.67 1.81 17.14
C LEU A 217 -7.66 3.15 17.88
N SER A 218 -8.79 3.87 17.95
CA SER A 218 -8.89 5.13 18.72
C SER A 218 -8.58 4.95 20.21
N GLY A 219 -8.96 3.81 20.79
CA GLY A 219 -8.61 3.48 22.18
C GLY A 219 -7.10 3.35 22.43
N ILE A 220 -6.32 3.00 21.40
CA ILE A 220 -4.86 2.91 21.48
C ILE A 220 -4.27 4.32 21.64
N GLU A 221 -4.74 5.28 20.84
CA GLU A 221 -4.30 6.68 20.94
C GLU A 221 -4.53 7.22 22.34
N ASN A 222 -5.75 7.09 22.88
CA ASN A 222 -6.08 7.56 24.23
C ASN A 222 -5.20 6.92 25.31
N GLN A 223 -4.95 5.61 25.21
CA GLN A 223 -4.12 4.93 26.19
C GLN A 223 -2.63 5.32 26.06
N CYS A 224 -2.12 5.56 24.85
CA CYS A 224 -0.78 6.10 24.67
C CYS A 224 -0.65 7.50 25.29
N MET A 225 -1.65 8.37 25.10
CA MET A 225 -1.65 9.70 25.74
C MET A 225 -1.63 9.60 27.25
N LYS A 226 -2.43 8.70 27.82
CA LYS A 226 -2.41 8.45 29.26
C LYS A 226 -1.04 8.01 29.76
N LEU A 227 -0.37 7.09 29.06
CA LEU A 227 0.98 6.65 29.44
C LEU A 227 2.02 7.78 29.37
N ILE A 228 1.87 8.69 28.40
CA ILE A 228 2.70 9.90 28.31
C ILE A 228 2.45 10.81 29.51
N ASP A 229 1.17 11.04 29.87
CA ASP A 229 0.79 11.89 31.00
C ASP A 229 1.24 11.29 32.35
N GLU A 230 1.28 9.96 32.45
CA GLU A 230 1.83 9.20 33.58
C GLU A 230 3.38 9.15 33.60
N SER A 231 4.05 9.88 32.69
CA SER A 231 5.51 9.99 32.58
C SER A 231 6.22 8.64 32.35
N CYS A 232 5.57 7.71 31.65
CA CYS A 232 6.25 6.50 31.16
C CYS A 232 7.35 6.88 30.15
N SER A 233 8.35 6.00 30.01
CA SER A 233 9.44 6.24 29.07
C SER A 233 8.94 6.30 27.62
N VAL A 234 9.60 7.12 26.79
CA VAL A 234 9.28 7.25 25.36
C VAL A 234 9.34 5.88 24.65
N ALA A 235 10.32 5.06 25.01
CA ALA A 235 10.50 3.72 24.48
C ALA A 235 9.32 2.79 24.82
N ASP A 236 8.83 2.83 26.05
CA ASP A 236 7.70 1.98 26.47
C ASP A 236 6.39 2.41 25.82
N VAL A 237 6.15 3.72 25.65
CA VAL A 237 4.98 4.22 24.92
C VAL A 237 5.05 3.81 23.45
N ALA A 238 6.22 3.92 22.83
CA ALA A 238 6.45 3.50 21.44
C ALA A 238 6.19 2.01 21.25
N ALA A 239 6.75 1.17 22.14
CA ALA A 239 6.55 -0.28 22.13
C ALA A 239 5.07 -0.63 22.35
N TYR A 240 4.41 -0.01 23.32
CA TYR A 240 2.99 -0.23 23.59
C TYR A 240 2.11 0.10 22.37
N CYS A 241 2.38 1.21 21.69
CA CYS A 241 1.63 1.63 20.50
C CYS A 241 1.74 0.58 19.38
N ILE A 242 2.97 0.17 19.05
CA ILE A 242 3.25 -0.83 17.99
C ILE A 242 2.65 -2.18 18.37
N ASP A 243 2.78 -2.61 19.62
CA ASP A 243 2.22 -3.88 20.10
C ASP A 243 0.69 -3.89 20.07
N CYS A 244 0.02 -2.77 20.34
CA CYS A 244 -1.44 -2.70 20.24
C CYS A 244 -1.92 -2.79 18.78
N VAL A 245 -1.24 -2.12 17.84
CA VAL A 245 -1.54 -2.24 16.41
C VAL A 245 -1.28 -3.67 15.92
N CYS A 246 -0.16 -4.28 16.32
CA CYS A 246 0.15 -5.66 16.02
C CYS A 246 -0.93 -6.62 16.54
N LEU A 247 -1.34 -6.45 17.80
CA LEU A 247 -2.36 -7.30 18.44
C LEU A 247 -3.72 -7.17 17.76
N ALA A 248 -4.10 -5.98 17.29
CA ALA A 248 -5.34 -5.78 16.55
C ALA A 248 -5.33 -6.59 15.26
N VAL A 249 -4.24 -6.52 14.47
CA VAL A 249 -4.09 -7.25 13.22
C VAL A 249 -3.97 -8.75 13.46
N GLU A 250 -3.26 -9.19 14.52
CA GLU A 250 -3.17 -10.61 14.90
C GLU A 250 -4.55 -11.18 15.21
N LYS A 251 -5.36 -10.51 16.04
CA LYS A 251 -6.72 -10.95 16.36
C LYS A 251 -7.62 -11.01 15.13
N MET A 252 -7.56 -10.00 14.25
CA MET A 252 -8.29 -10.03 12.98
C MET A 252 -7.85 -11.20 12.10
N THR A 253 -6.55 -11.50 12.08
CA THR A 253 -5.97 -12.62 11.32
C THR A 253 -6.45 -13.97 11.86
N VAL A 254 -6.51 -14.13 13.19
CA VAL A 254 -7.04 -15.34 13.83
C VAL A 254 -8.53 -15.51 13.50
N ASN A 255 -9.32 -14.44 13.60
CA ASN A 255 -10.75 -14.47 13.25
C ASN A 255 -10.97 -14.80 11.77
N LEU A 256 -10.16 -14.21 10.88
CA LEU A 256 -10.16 -14.53 9.45
C LEU A 256 -9.90 -16.02 9.21
N ARG A 257 -8.95 -16.63 9.92
CA ARG A 257 -8.65 -18.07 9.79
C ARG A 257 -9.81 -18.96 10.25
N HIS A 258 -10.60 -18.51 11.22
CA HIS A 258 -11.80 -19.22 11.65
C HIS A 258 -12.91 -19.16 10.58
N GLU A 259 -13.08 -18.01 9.91
CA GLU A 259 -14.11 -17.80 8.89
C GLU A 259 -13.74 -18.36 7.50
N TYR A 260 -12.50 -18.15 7.06
CA TYR A 260 -12.00 -18.48 5.71
C TYR A 260 -10.84 -19.47 5.79
N LYS A 261 -11.12 -20.68 6.29
CA LYS A 261 -10.11 -21.75 6.50
C LYS A 261 -9.11 -21.85 5.35
N ASP A 262 -7.83 -21.84 5.69
CA ASP A 262 -6.69 -22.10 4.79
C ASP A 262 -6.52 -21.16 3.58
N ILE A 263 -7.15 -19.97 3.55
CA ILE A 263 -6.83 -19.00 2.50
C ILE A 263 -5.43 -18.41 2.71
N PRO A 264 -4.64 -18.15 1.65
CA PRO A 264 -3.38 -17.42 1.78
C PRO A 264 -3.62 -15.99 2.28
N ILE A 265 -2.64 -15.42 2.96
CA ILE A 265 -2.70 -14.06 3.51
C ILE A 265 -1.47 -13.28 3.04
N ILE A 266 -1.71 -12.08 2.50
CA ILE A 266 -0.70 -11.10 2.14
C ILE A 266 -0.81 -9.90 3.08
N PHE A 267 0.31 -9.49 3.67
CA PHE A 267 0.42 -8.29 4.48
C PHE A 267 1.19 -7.22 3.71
N ALA A 268 0.56 -6.06 3.52
CA ALA A 268 1.12 -4.94 2.78
C ALA A 268 0.79 -3.60 3.46
N GLY A 269 1.51 -2.56 3.05
CA GLY A 269 1.36 -1.20 3.54
C GLY A 269 2.47 -0.80 4.51
N GLY A 270 2.66 0.52 4.68
CA GLY A 270 3.80 1.07 5.43
C GLY A 270 3.89 0.60 6.90
N VAL A 271 2.76 0.28 7.53
CA VAL A 271 2.74 -0.26 8.91
C VAL A 271 3.21 -1.72 8.93
N MET A 272 2.87 -2.50 7.90
CA MET A 272 3.31 -3.90 7.76
C MET A 272 4.82 -4.03 7.48
N SER A 273 5.49 -2.93 7.12
CA SER A 273 6.95 -2.87 6.98
C SER A 273 7.69 -2.82 8.31
N ASN A 274 6.98 -2.65 9.43
CA ASN A 274 7.57 -2.66 10.77
C ASN A 274 8.06 -4.06 11.14
N ARG A 275 9.31 -4.19 11.59
CA ARG A 275 10.00 -5.46 11.87
C ARG A 275 9.36 -6.20 13.03
N PHE A 276 8.89 -5.51 14.07
CA PHE A 276 8.20 -6.16 15.19
C PHE A 276 6.88 -6.77 14.74
N ILE A 277 6.09 -6.04 13.97
CA ILE A 277 4.83 -6.53 13.39
C ILE A 277 5.09 -7.72 12.47
N LYS A 278 6.04 -7.60 11.53
CA LYS A 278 6.42 -8.68 10.62
C LYS A 278 6.84 -9.95 11.37
N SER A 279 7.73 -9.83 12.35
CA SER A 279 8.23 -10.98 13.13
C SER A 279 7.12 -11.75 13.87
N LYS A 280 6.07 -11.07 14.33
CA LYS A 280 4.94 -11.71 15.04
C LYS A 280 3.94 -12.36 14.07
N LEU A 281 3.77 -11.79 12.88
CA LEU A 281 2.69 -12.13 11.96
C LEU A 281 3.14 -12.96 10.75
N GLU A 282 4.43 -13.08 10.46
CA GLU A 282 4.95 -13.83 9.29
C GLU A 282 4.57 -15.31 9.30
N LYS A 283 4.31 -15.89 10.48
CA LYS A 283 3.75 -17.24 10.62
C LYS A 283 2.36 -17.41 9.99
N TYR A 284 1.63 -16.33 9.75
CA TYR A 284 0.27 -16.37 9.19
C TYR A 284 0.20 -16.11 7.67
N GLY A 285 1.24 -15.52 7.06
CA GLY A 285 1.18 -15.06 5.67
C GLY A 285 2.45 -14.37 5.19
N SER A 286 2.46 -13.98 3.92
CA SER A 286 3.61 -13.34 3.28
C SER A 286 3.56 -11.83 3.42
N PHE A 287 4.73 -11.20 3.61
CA PHE A 287 4.87 -9.75 3.75
C PHE A 287 5.45 -9.16 2.47
N ALA A 288 4.77 -8.17 1.90
CA ALA A 288 5.34 -7.39 0.81
C ALA A 288 6.53 -6.55 1.30
N GLU A 289 7.56 -6.42 0.47
CA GLU A 289 8.71 -5.61 0.81
C GLU A 289 8.31 -4.12 0.89
N PRO A 290 9.00 -3.31 1.73
CA PRO A 290 8.57 -1.94 2.03
C PRO A 290 8.43 -1.05 0.79
N GLU A 291 9.27 -1.26 -0.23
CA GLU A 291 9.25 -0.47 -1.46
C GLU A 291 7.98 -0.68 -2.30
N PHE A 292 7.40 -1.88 -2.25
CA PHE A 292 6.15 -2.27 -2.94
C PHE A 292 4.91 -2.06 -2.08
N SER A 293 5.09 -1.85 -0.78
CA SER A 293 4.01 -1.54 0.18
C SER A 293 3.54 -0.09 0.13
N SER A 294 4.42 0.85 -0.22
CA SER A 294 4.07 2.27 -0.45
C SER A 294 3.52 2.50 -1.87
N ASP A 295 2.83 3.61 -2.11
CA ASP A 295 2.35 4.01 -3.45
C ASP A 295 3.45 3.88 -4.50
N ASN A 296 3.17 3.11 -5.55
CA ASN A 296 4.09 2.80 -6.65
C ASN A 296 3.33 2.34 -7.89
N ALA A 297 3.99 2.35 -9.05
CA ALA A 297 3.41 1.94 -10.32
C ALA A 297 3.72 0.48 -10.73
N VAL A 298 4.34 -0.32 -9.86
CA VAL A 298 4.75 -1.71 -10.19
C VAL A 298 3.54 -2.57 -10.47
N GLY A 299 2.56 -2.59 -9.57
CA GLY A 299 1.36 -3.40 -9.76
C GLY A 299 0.52 -2.97 -10.95
N VAL A 300 0.59 -1.69 -11.35
CA VAL A 300 -0.04 -1.18 -12.58
C VAL A 300 0.65 -1.73 -13.83
N ALA A 301 2.00 -1.77 -13.84
CA ALA A 301 2.76 -2.39 -14.92
C ALA A 301 2.48 -3.90 -15.00
N VAL A 302 2.46 -4.59 -13.86
CA VAL A 302 2.11 -6.02 -13.76
C VAL A 302 0.69 -6.28 -14.27
N TYR A 303 -0.29 -5.45 -13.89
CA TYR A 303 -1.66 -5.55 -14.38
C TYR A 303 -1.72 -5.54 -15.91
N ALA A 304 -1.09 -4.53 -16.53
CA ALA A 304 -1.06 -4.38 -17.98
C ALA A 304 -0.35 -5.56 -18.66
N ALA A 305 0.76 -6.03 -18.08
CA ALA A 305 1.50 -7.16 -18.58
C ALA A 305 0.67 -8.46 -18.59
N ILE A 306 -0.07 -8.75 -17.52
CA ILE A 306 -0.94 -9.93 -17.43
C ILE A 306 -2.11 -9.82 -18.41
N ARG A 307 -2.82 -8.68 -18.40
CA ARG A 307 -4.01 -8.46 -19.24
C ARG A 307 -3.72 -8.57 -20.73
N LYS A 308 -2.52 -8.19 -21.16
CA LYS A 308 -2.08 -8.29 -22.55
C LYS A 308 -1.26 -9.54 -22.86
N GLY A 309 -1.23 -10.52 -21.94
CA GLY A 309 -0.56 -11.80 -22.12
C GLY A 309 0.95 -11.68 -22.33
N LYS A 310 1.57 -10.60 -21.83
CA LYS A 310 3.02 -10.38 -21.91
C LYS A 310 3.79 -11.19 -20.87
N ILE A 311 3.13 -11.54 -19.76
CA ILE A 311 3.64 -12.45 -18.73
C ILE A 311 2.59 -13.52 -18.43
N LYS A 312 3.05 -14.72 -18.06
CA LYS A 312 2.20 -15.82 -17.62
C LYS A 312 2.19 -15.89 -16.09
N ILE A 313 1.02 -16.18 -15.53
CA ILE A 313 0.76 -16.36 -14.11
C ILE A 313 0.15 -17.72 -13.85
#